data_AF-A0A0U3FP33-F1
#
_entry.id   AF-A0A0U3FP33-F1
#
_cell.length_a   1.000
_cell.length_b   1.000
_cell.length_c   1.000
_cell.angle_alpha   90.00
_cell.angle_beta   90.00
_cell.angle_gamma   90.00
#
_symmetry.space_group_name_H-M   'P 1'
#
loop_
_entity.id
_entity.type
_entity.pdbx_description
1 polymer ?
#
loop_
_entity_poly.entity_id
_entity_poly.type
_entity_poly.pdbx_seq_one_letter_code
_entity_poly.pdbx_strand_id
1 'polypeptide(L)'
;VPGEDNQYICYVAYPLDLFEEGSVTNLLTSLVGNVFGFKALRALRLEDLRIPVAYLKTFQGPPHGIQVERDRLNKYGRPLLGCTIKPKLGLSAKNYGRAVYECLRGGLDFTKDD
;
A
#
# COMPACT_ATOMS: atom_id res chain seq x y z
N VAL A 1 -26.36 -4.03 -1.92
CA VAL A 1 -25.39 -5.12 -2.14
C VAL A 1 -26.19 -6.37 -2.47
N PRO A 2 -25.84 -7.16 -3.50
CA PRO A 2 -26.68 -8.30 -3.89
C PRO A 2 -26.93 -9.24 -2.71
N GLY A 3 -28.19 -9.42 -2.34
CA GLY A 3 -28.61 -10.32 -1.24
C GLY A 3 -28.53 -9.74 0.18
N GLU A 4 -28.14 -8.48 0.37
CA GLU A 4 -28.01 -7.87 1.69
C GLU A 4 -29.05 -6.76 1.92
N ASP A 5 -29.90 -6.95 2.92
CA ASP A 5 -30.89 -5.97 3.34
C ASP A 5 -30.22 -4.72 3.95
N ASN A 6 -30.72 -3.54 3.60
CA ASN A 6 -30.22 -2.24 4.09
C ASN A 6 -28.74 -1.96 3.77
N GLN A 7 -28.18 -2.56 2.72
CA GLN A 7 -26.86 -2.23 2.19
C GLN A 7 -26.95 -1.76 0.74
N TYR A 8 -26.22 -0.69 0.41
CA TYR A 8 -26.29 -0.04 -0.89
C TYR A 8 -24.88 0.27 -1.40
N ILE A 9 -24.69 0.18 -2.73
CA ILE A 9 -23.50 0.71 -3.39
C ILE A 9 -23.88 2.10 -3.89
N CYS A 10 -23.18 3.11 -3.39
CA CYS A 10 -23.37 4.50 -3.78
C CYS A 10 -22.16 4.95 -4.60
N TYR A 11 -22.42 5.49 -5.80
CA TYR A 11 -21.40 6.09 -6.64
C TYR A 11 -21.43 7.61 -6.47
N VAL A 12 -20.28 8.20 -6.12
CA VAL A 12 -20.14 9.64 -5.88
C VAL A 12 -19.06 10.18 -6.82
N ALA A 13 -19.31 11.33 -7.44
CA ALA A 13 -18.36 12.01 -8.30
C ALA A 13 -17.92 13.33 -7.64
N TYR A 14 -16.61 13.58 -7.66
CA TYR A 14 -15.99 14.79 -7.12
C TYR A 14 -15.29 15.55 -8.27
N PRO A 15 -15.46 16.88 -8.39
CA PRO A 15 -14.67 17.70 -9.29
C PRO A 15 -13.16 17.57 -8.99
N LEU A 16 -12.33 17.58 -10.04
CA LEU A 16 -10.88 17.44 -9.92
C LEU A 16 -10.26 18.55 -9.06
N ASP A 17 -10.76 19.78 -9.20
CA ASP A 17 -10.23 20.99 -8.54
C ASP A 17 -10.37 20.97 -7.01
N LEU A 18 -11.08 19.99 -6.44
CA LEU A 18 -11.14 19.77 -4.99
C LEU A 18 -9.86 19.13 -4.44
N PHE A 19 -8.99 18.59 -5.30
CA PHE A 19 -7.86 17.79 -4.89
C PHE A 19 -6.53 18.51 -5.16
N GLU A 20 -5.71 18.58 -4.12
CA GLU A 20 -4.33 19.03 -4.24
C GLU A 20 -3.51 18.03 -5.08
N GLU A 21 -2.76 18.57 -6.04
CA GLU A 21 -1.86 17.81 -6.90
C GLU A 21 -0.81 17.05 -6.09
N GLY A 22 -0.58 15.77 -6.40
CA GLY A 22 0.45 14.96 -5.75
C GLY A 22 0.19 14.61 -4.27
N SER A 23 -1.00 14.88 -3.73
CA SER A 23 -1.30 14.76 -2.29
C SER A 23 -2.34 13.67 -1.99
N VAL A 24 -1.87 12.44 -1.68
CA VAL A 24 -2.74 11.36 -1.18
C VAL A 24 -3.41 11.76 0.13
N THR A 25 -2.71 12.54 0.96
CA THR A 25 -3.25 13.08 2.22
C THR A 25 -4.48 13.92 1.95
N ASN A 26 -4.40 14.90 1.05
CA ASN A 26 -5.55 15.74 0.72
C ASN A 26 -6.71 14.92 0.14
N LEU A 27 -6.44 13.98 -0.79
CA LEU A 27 -7.44 13.07 -1.33
C LEU A 27 -8.21 12.33 -0.23
N LEU A 28 -7.50 11.72 0.73
CA LEU A 28 -8.14 10.98 1.82
C LEU A 28 -8.88 11.90 2.79
N THR A 29 -8.31 13.05 3.14
CA THR A 29 -9.00 14.04 3.99
C THR A 29 -10.33 14.47 3.37
N SER A 30 -10.35 14.72 2.06
CA SER A 30 -11.55 15.14 1.33
C SER A 30 -12.61 14.03 1.20
N LEU A 31 -12.20 12.77 1.01
CA LEU A 31 -13.12 11.67 0.77
C LEU A 31 -13.65 11.01 2.05
N VAL A 32 -12.77 10.76 3.02
CA VAL A 32 -13.10 9.92 4.19
C VAL A 32 -13.05 10.67 5.52
N GLY A 33 -12.66 11.95 5.52
CA GLY A 33 -12.38 12.71 6.74
C GLY A 33 -13.56 12.81 7.73
N ASN A 34 -14.77 13.09 7.23
CA ASN A 34 -15.93 13.34 8.11
C ASN A 34 -17.09 12.36 7.90
N VAL A 35 -17.26 11.82 6.68
CA VAL A 35 -18.49 11.12 6.27
C VAL A 35 -18.74 9.81 7.00
N PHE A 36 -17.68 9.16 7.50
CA PHE A 36 -17.78 7.90 8.26
C PHE A 36 -18.33 8.10 9.68
N GLY A 37 -18.34 9.35 10.20
CA GLY A 37 -18.88 9.69 11.52
C GLY A 37 -20.34 10.18 11.50
N PHE A 38 -21.02 10.14 10.35
CA PHE A 38 -22.39 10.64 10.24
C PHE A 38 -23.37 9.76 11.02
N LYS A 39 -24.06 10.35 12.02
CA LYS A 39 -25.06 9.66 12.86
C LYS A 39 -26.22 9.03 12.06
N ALA A 40 -26.48 9.53 10.86
CA ALA A 40 -27.51 9.01 9.96
C ALA A 40 -27.10 7.70 9.26
N LEU A 41 -25.81 7.34 9.29
CA LEU A 41 -25.30 6.12 8.68
C LEU A 41 -24.93 5.12 9.78
N ARG A 42 -25.44 3.89 9.68
CA ARG A 42 -25.08 2.80 10.60
C ARG A 42 -23.63 2.34 10.39
N ALA A 43 -23.21 2.28 9.13
CA ALA A 43 -21.87 1.91 8.70
C ALA A 43 -21.63 2.49 7.30
N LEU A 44 -20.37 2.74 6.98
CA LEU A 44 -19.94 3.15 5.65
C LEU A 44 -18.61 2.45 5.34
N ARG A 45 -18.44 2.05 4.08
CA ARG A 45 -17.18 1.50 3.56
C ARG A 45 -16.91 2.12 2.20
N LEU A 46 -15.69 2.61 2.01
CA LEU A 46 -15.18 2.98 0.69
C LEU A 46 -14.67 1.71 0.02
N GLU A 47 -15.35 1.27 -1.04
CA GLU A 47 -15.01 0.02 -1.74
C GLU A 47 -13.95 0.23 -2.82
N ASP A 48 -14.06 1.29 -3.63
CA ASP A 48 -13.15 1.55 -4.74
C ASP A 48 -13.10 3.04 -5.09
N LEU A 49 -12.02 3.46 -5.77
CA LEU A 49 -11.81 4.81 -6.27
C LEU A 49 -11.39 4.79 -7.73
N ARG A 50 -12.14 5.51 -8.57
CA ARG A 50 -11.72 5.82 -9.94
C ARG A 50 -10.81 7.05 -9.93
N ILE A 51 -9.51 6.85 -10.10
CA ILE A 51 -8.56 7.97 -10.20
C ILE A 51 -8.35 8.38 -11.67
N PRO A 52 -8.67 9.62 -12.07
CA PRO A 52 -8.52 10.07 -13.45
C PRO A 52 -7.04 10.28 -13.82
N VAL A 53 -6.71 10.10 -15.11
CA VAL A 53 -5.34 10.27 -15.63
C VAL A 53 -4.77 11.66 -15.33
N ALA A 54 -5.59 12.70 -15.37
CA ALA A 54 -5.18 14.07 -15.04
C ALA A 54 -4.62 14.16 -13.61
N TYR A 55 -5.29 13.54 -12.64
CA TYR A 55 -4.80 13.50 -11.25
C TYR A 55 -3.61 12.54 -11.09
N LEU A 56 -3.67 11.34 -11.69
CA LEU A 56 -2.58 10.35 -11.62
C LEU A 56 -1.24 10.93 -12.07
N LYS A 57 -1.22 11.76 -13.10
CA LYS A 57 0.00 12.38 -13.64
C LYS A 57 0.66 13.41 -12.71
N THR A 58 -0.03 13.84 -11.65
CA THR A 58 0.54 14.75 -10.65
C THR A 58 1.43 14.03 -9.63
N PHE A 59 1.45 12.70 -9.63
CA PHE A 59 2.26 11.88 -8.72
C PHE A 59 3.48 11.32 -9.43
N GLN A 60 4.58 11.21 -8.68
CA GLN A 60 5.77 10.49 -9.15
C GLN A 60 5.48 8.99 -9.37
N GLY A 61 4.64 8.40 -8.52
CA GLY A 61 4.39 6.95 -8.50
C GLY A 61 5.56 6.14 -7.92
N PRO A 62 5.67 4.85 -8.24
CA PRO A 62 6.76 4.00 -7.77
C PRO A 62 8.14 4.52 -8.24
N PRO A 63 9.16 4.64 -7.36
CA PRO A 63 10.48 5.15 -7.75
C PRO A 63 11.19 4.37 -8.86
N HIS A 64 10.91 3.08 -8.99
CA HIS A 64 11.54 2.19 -9.98
C HIS A 64 10.51 1.33 -10.72
N GLY A 65 9.55 0.75 -9.99
CA GLY A 65 8.59 -0.20 -10.54
C GLY A 65 9.18 -1.60 -10.73
N ILE A 66 8.30 -2.55 -11.07
CA ILE A 66 8.58 -3.99 -11.05
C ILE A 66 9.70 -4.36 -12.05
N GLN A 67 9.66 -3.80 -13.26
CA GLN A 67 10.61 -4.13 -14.32
C GLN A 67 12.03 -3.68 -13.92
N VAL A 68 12.18 -2.41 -13.55
CA VAL A 68 13.49 -1.84 -13.16
C VAL A 68 14.05 -2.53 -11.91
N GLU A 69 13.19 -2.89 -10.95
CA GLU A 69 13.63 -3.64 -9.76
C GLU A 69 14.16 -5.03 -10.12
N ARG A 70 13.47 -5.76 -11.01
CA ARG A 70 13.95 -7.06 -11.50
C ARG A 70 15.25 -6.96 -12.27
N ASP A 71 15.39 -5.93 -13.10
CA ASP A 71 16.59 -5.68 -13.90
C ASP A 71 17.80 -5.37 -12.99
N ARG A 72 17.60 -4.52 -11.98
CA ARG A 72 18.65 -4.19 -10.99
C ARG A 72 19.10 -5.38 -10.16
N LEU A 73 18.20 -6.30 -9.86
CA LEU A 73 18.50 -7.49 -9.06
C LEU A 73 18.96 -8.68 -9.90
N ASN A 74 18.82 -8.61 -11.23
CA ASN A 74 19.06 -9.71 -12.16
C ASN A 74 18.28 -10.99 -11.78
N LYS A 75 16.99 -10.85 -11.47
CA LYS A 75 16.13 -11.96 -11.00
C LYS A 75 14.81 -12.04 -11.78
N TYR A 76 14.65 -13.12 -12.54
CA TYR A 76 13.52 -13.34 -13.45
C TYR A 76 12.90 -14.73 -13.28
N GLY A 77 11.69 -14.92 -13.82
CA GLY A 77 11.04 -16.23 -13.91
C GLY A 77 10.55 -16.83 -12.59
N ARG A 78 10.74 -16.14 -11.46
CA ARG A 78 10.22 -16.55 -10.14
C ARG A 78 9.84 -15.36 -9.25
N PRO A 79 9.00 -15.59 -8.22
CA PRO A 79 8.81 -14.65 -7.12
C PRO A 79 10.12 -14.38 -6.36
N LEU A 80 10.22 -13.19 -5.77
CA LEU A 80 11.29 -12.85 -4.83
C LEU A 80 10.95 -13.41 -3.45
N LEU A 81 11.92 -14.01 -2.77
CA LEU A 81 11.76 -14.63 -1.46
C LEU A 81 12.36 -13.72 -0.38
N GLY A 82 11.61 -13.47 0.68
CA GLY A 82 12.08 -12.67 1.80
C GLY A 82 11.61 -13.20 3.15
N CYS A 83 12.32 -12.84 4.23
CA CYS A 83 11.91 -13.14 5.60
C CYS A 83 12.02 -11.90 6.51
N THR A 84 11.19 -11.86 7.55
CA THR A 84 11.35 -10.91 8.66
C THR A 84 12.22 -11.54 9.73
N ILE A 85 13.24 -10.84 10.21
CA ILE A 85 14.10 -11.34 11.28
C ILE A 85 13.32 -11.43 12.59
N LYS A 86 13.52 -12.53 13.33
CA LYS A 86 12.88 -12.78 14.63
C LYS A 86 13.94 -13.08 15.70
N PRO A 87 13.66 -12.82 17.00
CA PRO A 87 12.46 -12.18 17.53
C PRO A 87 12.33 -10.72 17.08
N LYS A 88 11.10 -10.18 17.14
CA LYS A 88 10.74 -8.83 16.69
C LYS A 88 11.65 -7.75 17.30
N LEU A 89 11.97 -7.89 18.59
CA LEU A 89 12.88 -7.01 19.34
C LEU A 89 13.81 -7.84 20.20
N GLY A 90 14.91 -7.24 20.64
CA GLY A 90 15.83 -7.82 21.64
C GLY A 90 17.06 -8.52 21.06
N LEU A 91 17.21 -8.58 19.74
CA LEU A 91 18.50 -8.97 19.15
C LEU A 91 19.50 -7.81 19.22
N SER A 92 20.73 -8.13 19.63
CA SER A 92 21.85 -7.21 19.41
C SER A 92 22.12 -7.06 17.91
N ALA A 93 22.68 -5.93 17.47
CA ALA A 93 23.04 -5.70 16.08
C ALA A 93 23.92 -6.84 15.48
N LYS A 94 24.82 -7.40 16.29
CA LYS A 94 25.66 -8.54 15.90
C LYS A 94 24.84 -9.80 15.62
N ASN A 95 23.90 -10.14 16.51
CA ASN A 95 23.06 -11.32 16.32
C ASN A 95 22.03 -11.11 15.20
N TYR A 96 21.55 -9.88 15.03
CA TYR A 96 20.71 -9.49 13.90
C TYR A 96 21.44 -9.72 12.57
N GLY A 97 22.66 -9.19 12.43
CA GLY A 97 23.49 -9.39 11.23
C GLY A 97 23.82 -10.86 10.96
N ARG A 98 24.02 -11.66 12.01
CA ARG A 98 24.17 -13.12 11.86
C ARG A 98 22.91 -13.75 11.28
N ALA A 99 21.73 -13.43 11.80
CA ALA A 99 20.47 -13.97 11.29
C ALA A 99 20.24 -13.57 9.82
N VAL A 100 20.50 -12.30 9.48
CA VAL A 100 20.42 -11.81 8.10
C VAL A 100 21.32 -12.62 7.17
N TYR A 101 22.60 -12.77 7.54
CA TYR A 101 23.57 -13.52 6.74
C TYR A 101 23.13 -14.96 6.49
N GLU A 102 22.69 -15.66 7.55
CA GLU A 102 22.25 -17.06 7.47
C GLU A 102 21.02 -17.23 6.55
N CYS A 103 20.09 -16.28 6.59
CA CYS A 103 18.91 -16.28 5.72
C CYS A 103 19.27 -16.04 4.25
N LEU A 104 20.13 -15.06 3.96
CA LEU A 104 20.51 -14.73 2.58
C LEU A 104 21.36 -15.84 1.96
N ARG A 105 22.34 -16.39 2.69
CA ARG A 105 23.14 -17.53 2.19
C ARG A 105 22.29 -18.78 1.95
N GLY A 106 21.16 -18.90 2.63
CA GLY A 106 20.19 -19.98 2.48
C GLY A 106 19.35 -19.89 1.20
N GLY A 107 19.49 -18.82 0.41
CA GLY A 107 18.83 -18.65 -0.88
C GLY A 107 17.66 -17.65 -0.90
N LEU A 108 17.44 -16.90 0.19
CA LEU A 108 16.51 -15.79 0.17
C LEU A 108 17.09 -14.60 -0.60
N ASP A 109 16.23 -13.84 -1.27
CA ASP A 109 16.63 -12.63 -1.99
C ASP A 109 16.76 -11.45 -1.03
N PHE A 110 15.94 -11.42 0.03
CA PHE A 110 15.91 -10.33 1.00
C PHE A 110 15.68 -10.82 2.43
N THR A 111 16.05 -9.96 3.36
CA THR A 111 15.55 -9.97 4.74
C THR A 111 14.98 -8.59 5.04
N LYS A 112 14.08 -8.48 6.02
CA LYS A 112 13.58 -7.20 6.52
C LYS A 112 13.62 -7.12 8.03
N ASP A 113 13.78 -5.88 8.50
CA ASP A 113 13.47 -5.46 9.87
C ASP A 113 12.00 -5.75 10.18
N ASP A 114 11.63 -5.94 11.45
CA ASP A 114 10.25 -6.24 11.83
C ASP A 114 9.29 -5.08 11.58
#